data_AF-A0A7V5K833-F1
#
_entry.id   AF-A0A7V5K833-F1
#
_cell.length_a   1.000
_cell.length_b   1.000
_cell.length_c   1.000
_cell.angle_alpha   90.00
_cell.angle_beta   90.00
_cell.angle_gamma   90.00
#
_symmetry.space_group_name_H-M   'P 1'
#
loop_
_entity.id
_entity.type
_entity.pdbx_description
1 polymer ?
#
loop_
_entity_poly.entity_id
_entity_poly.type
_entity_poly.pdbx_seq_one_letter_code
_entity_poly.pdbx_strand_id
1 'polypeptide(L)'
;MDQEVLKAQRLRLGRFGMAAATYGMVILTTLLVQHLGLGRMSAGQWAVFLGLALAGNLAFLSIFLKGWNLRFKDPSLTREQIIFSALWGLWALYHLPQARPIVLIFYVPAFCFGILRLNRSDYLKVAGTVMGLYGGVLVLEYLQGRPGFRLDYELFLFALFGILFYWLAFFGGFVSDLRRRLRVQNLEIQKANEGLLREMQERKRAEEEKDRLLRELREALAKVKTLKGLIPICAWCKKIRD
;
A
#
# COMPACT_ATOMS: atom_id res chain seq x y z
N MET A 1 -7.26 17.40 13.55
CA MET A 1 -7.13 16.12 12.81
C MET A 1 -6.17 15.26 13.59
N ASP A 2 -6.54 14.03 13.90
CA ASP A 2 -5.77 13.12 14.76
C ASP A 2 -4.34 12.88 14.22
N GLN A 3 -3.35 12.65 15.11
CA GLN A 3 -1.94 12.52 14.70
C GLN A 3 -1.72 11.35 13.73
N GLU A 4 -2.46 10.26 13.93
CA GLU A 4 -2.43 9.11 13.02
C GLU A 4 -2.98 9.45 11.63
N VAL A 5 -4.05 10.25 11.56
CA VAL A 5 -4.66 10.68 10.30
C VAL A 5 -3.70 11.57 9.52
N LEU A 6 -3.00 12.49 10.20
CA LEU A 6 -1.98 13.34 9.60
C LEU A 6 -0.80 12.51 9.03
N LYS A 7 -0.31 11.53 9.78
CA LYS A 7 0.76 10.63 9.32
C LYS A 7 0.33 9.81 8.10
N ALA A 8 -0.89 9.27 8.13
CA ALA A 8 -1.46 8.56 6.99
C ALA A 8 -1.64 9.48 5.77
N GLN A 9 -2.04 10.73 5.97
CA GLN A 9 -2.23 11.69 4.88
C GLN A 9 -0.89 12.08 4.23
N ARG A 10 0.19 12.30 5.00
CA ARG A 10 1.53 12.54 4.44
C ARG A 10 2.00 11.40 3.55
N LEU A 11 1.77 10.15 3.98
CA LEU A 11 2.11 8.98 3.18
C LEU A 11 1.32 8.92 1.87
N ARG A 12 0.04 9.32 1.88
CA ARG A 12 -0.79 9.39 0.67
C ARG A 12 -0.28 10.46 -0.29
N LEU A 13 0.11 11.63 0.23
CA LEU A 13 0.66 12.71 -0.58
C LEU A 13 2.00 12.32 -1.21
N GLY A 14 2.88 11.61 -0.48
CA GLY A 14 4.12 11.07 -1.04
C GLY A 14 3.87 10.07 -2.17
N ARG A 15 2.85 9.22 -2.03
CA ARG A 15 2.43 8.29 -3.11
C ARG A 15 1.83 9.00 -4.31
N PHE A 16 1.02 10.04 -4.07
CA PHE A 16 0.51 10.89 -5.13
C PHE A 16 1.65 11.56 -5.91
N GLY A 17 2.72 12.01 -5.24
CA GLY A 17 3.91 12.55 -5.90
C GLY A 17 4.57 11.56 -6.86
N MET A 18 4.68 10.29 -6.47
CA MET A 18 5.18 9.22 -7.34
C MET A 18 4.26 8.97 -8.54
N ALA A 19 2.94 9.05 -8.36
CA ALA A 19 1.99 8.96 -9.46
C ALA A 19 2.09 10.17 -10.40
N ALA A 20 2.20 11.39 -9.87
CA ALA A 20 2.40 12.60 -10.66
C ALA A 20 3.70 12.53 -11.51
N ALA A 21 4.76 11.91 -11.01
CA ALA A 21 5.99 11.69 -11.76
C ALA A 21 5.79 10.85 -13.04
N THR A 22 4.80 9.95 -13.08
CA THR A 22 4.49 9.19 -14.32
C THR A 22 3.98 10.07 -15.45
N TYR A 23 3.28 11.17 -15.15
CA TYR A 23 2.90 12.15 -16.17
C TYR A 23 4.14 12.81 -16.76
N GLY A 24 5.11 13.19 -15.92
CA GLY A 24 6.38 13.75 -16.38
C GLY A 24 7.15 12.80 -17.29
N MET A 25 7.22 11.51 -16.94
CA MET A 25 7.84 10.49 -17.80
C MET A 25 7.12 10.38 -19.16
N VAL A 26 5.79 10.30 -19.18
CA VAL A 26 5.01 10.22 -20.43
C VAL A 26 5.19 11.48 -21.28
N ILE A 27 5.18 12.67 -20.66
CA ILE A 27 5.43 13.95 -21.34
C ILE A 27 6.81 13.94 -21.98
N LEU A 28 7.85 13.56 -21.22
CA LEU A 28 9.22 13.47 -21.71
C LEU A 28 9.34 12.48 -22.88
N THR A 29 8.74 11.30 -22.76
CA THR A 29 8.78 10.33 -23.85
C THR A 29 8.00 10.80 -25.07
N THR A 30 6.89 11.50 -24.89
CA THR A 30 6.12 12.09 -25.99
C THR A 30 6.95 13.17 -26.72
N LEU A 31 7.72 13.98 -25.98
CA LEU A 31 8.68 14.92 -26.56
C LEU A 31 9.77 14.20 -27.36
N LEU A 32 10.35 13.12 -26.82
CA LEU A 32 11.37 12.32 -27.50
C LEU A 32 10.84 11.67 -28.78
N VAL A 33 9.63 11.11 -28.77
CA VAL A 33 8.96 10.55 -29.95
C VAL A 33 8.86 11.60 -31.06
N GLN A 34 8.49 12.83 -30.71
CA GLN A 34 8.39 13.92 -31.67
C GLN A 34 9.76 14.37 -32.19
N HIS A 35 10.77 14.43 -31.32
CA HIS A 35 12.15 14.77 -31.71
C HIS A 35 12.76 13.72 -32.66
N LEU A 36 12.39 12.45 -32.50
CA LEU A 36 12.80 11.35 -33.39
C LEU A 36 12.00 11.28 -34.69
N GLY A 37 11.00 12.15 -34.89
CA GLY A 37 10.18 12.18 -36.09
C GLY A 37 9.15 11.04 -36.19
N LEU A 38 8.90 10.30 -35.11
CA LEU A 38 7.96 9.17 -35.04
C LEU A 38 6.48 9.60 -34.89
N GLY A 39 6.22 10.90 -35.01
CA GLY A 39 4.91 11.51 -34.89
C GLY A 39 5.03 13.00 -34.62
N ARG A 40 3.94 13.75 -34.81
CA ARG A 40 3.91 15.19 -34.57
C ARG A 40 2.63 15.58 -33.85
N MET A 41 2.79 16.36 -32.79
CA MET A 41 1.68 17.07 -32.15
C MET A 41 1.85 18.58 -32.40
N SER A 42 0.75 19.23 -32.79
CA SER A 42 0.70 20.69 -32.90
C SER A 42 0.82 21.36 -31.55
N ALA A 43 1.17 22.66 -31.53
CA ALA A 43 1.26 23.43 -30.29
C ALA A 43 -0.06 23.43 -29.50
N GLY A 44 -1.21 23.48 -30.18
CA GLY A 44 -2.52 23.39 -29.55
C GLY A 44 -2.77 22.02 -28.90
N GLN A 45 -2.39 20.93 -29.57
CA GLN A 45 -2.50 19.58 -29.01
C GLN A 45 -1.61 19.38 -27.79
N TRP A 46 -0.42 19.99 -27.78
CA TRP A 46 0.46 20.04 -26.61
C TRP A 46 -0.14 20.84 -25.46
N ALA A 47 -0.71 22.01 -25.75
CA ALA A 47 -1.36 22.84 -24.74
C ALA A 47 -2.51 22.09 -24.05
N VAL A 48 -3.34 21.38 -24.82
CA VAL A 48 -4.40 20.53 -24.26
C VAL A 48 -3.81 19.37 -23.46
N PHE A 49 -2.80 18.68 -23.98
CA PHE A 49 -2.17 17.54 -23.31
C PHE A 49 -1.57 17.93 -21.94
N LEU A 50 -0.77 19.00 -21.91
CA LEU A 50 -0.16 19.50 -20.67
C LEU A 50 -1.21 20.13 -19.74
N GLY A 51 -2.17 20.87 -20.29
CA GLY A 51 -3.25 21.51 -19.55
C GLY A 51 -4.11 20.49 -18.81
N LEU A 52 -4.51 19.39 -19.47
CA LEU A 52 -5.27 18.31 -18.83
C LEU A 52 -4.45 17.62 -17.72
N ALA A 53 -3.18 17.31 -17.97
CA ALA A 53 -2.30 16.72 -16.96
C ALA A 53 -2.21 17.62 -15.71
N LEU A 54 -1.96 18.90 -15.91
CA LEU A 54 -1.82 19.87 -14.84
C LEU A 54 -3.14 20.05 -14.08
N ALA A 55 -4.24 20.27 -14.81
CA ALA A 55 -5.56 20.48 -14.21
C ALA A 55 -6.00 19.28 -13.34
N GLY A 56 -5.84 18.06 -13.85
CA GLY A 56 -6.20 16.86 -13.09
C GLY A 56 -5.32 16.64 -11.86
N ASN A 57 -4.01 16.80 -11.99
CA ASN A 57 -3.10 16.65 -10.84
C ASN A 57 -3.33 17.75 -9.79
N LEU A 58 -3.61 19.00 -10.20
CA LEU A 58 -3.99 20.07 -9.28
C LEU A 58 -5.33 19.79 -8.60
N ALA A 59 -6.31 19.22 -9.32
CA ALA A 59 -7.57 18.80 -8.74
C ALA A 59 -7.36 17.74 -7.66
N PHE A 60 -6.61 16.66 -7.95
CA PHE A 60 -6.26 15.64 -6.95
C PHE A 60 -5.49 16.24 -5.76
N LEU A 61 -4.48 17.06 -6.03
CA LEU A 61 -3.70 17.73 -4.99
C LEU A 61 -4.61 18.57 -4.07
N SER A 62 -5.54 19.34 -4.64
CA SER A 62 -6.49 20.14 -3.86
C SER A 62 -7.39 19.28 -2.98
N ILE A 63 -7.83 18.11 -3.46
CA ILE A 63 -8.63 17.14 -2.71
C ILE A 63 -7.82 16.57 -1.54
N PHE A 64 -6.54 16.26 -1.74
CA PHE A 64 -5.64 15.78 -0.68
C PHE A 64 -5.34 16.87 0.36
N LEU A 65 -5.08 18.10 -0.07
CA LEU A 65 -4.78 19.21 0.84
C LEU A 65 -5.99 19.60 1.68
N LYS A 66 -7.20 19.59 1.11
CA LYS A 66 -8.46 19.87 1.83
C LYS A 66 -8.97 18.68 2.65
N GLY A 67 -8.33 17.51 2.56
CA GLY A 67 -8.75 16.29 3.27
C GLY A 67 -10.05 15.67 2.74
N TRP A 68 -10.57 16.13 1.60
CA TRP A 68 -11.81 15.60 1.01
C TRP A 68 -11.68 14.15 0.56
N ASN A 69 -10.45 13.71 0.26
CA ASN A 69 -10.14 12.30 -0.04
C ASN A 69 -10.58 11.35 1.09
N LEU A 70 -10.62 11.81 2.35
CA LEU A 70 -11.03 10.98 3.49
C LEU A 70 -12.49 10.53 3.45
N ARG A 71 -13.34 11.18 2.63
CA ARG A 71 -14.75 10.81 2.46
C ARG A 71 -14.95 9.62 1.52
N PHE A 72 -13.93 9.25 0.75
CA PHE A 72 -14.00 8.17 -0.21
C PHE A 72 -13.57 6.84 0.42
N LYS A 73 -14.11 5.73 -0.11
CA LYS A 73 -13.78 4.36 0.33
C LYS A 73 -12.28 4.05 0.23
N ASP A 74 -11.63 4.54 -0.82
CA ASP A 74 -10.17 4.57 -0.92
C ASP A 74 -9.68 6.02 -0.75
N PRO A 75 -9.15 6.40 0.43
CA PRO A 75 -8.61 7.73 0.64
C PRO A 75 -7.38 8.05 -0.19
N SER A 76 -6.77 7.06 -0.84
CA SER A 76 -5.69 7.30 -1.80
C SER A 76 -6.21 7.60 -3.21
N LEU A 77 -7.51 7.48 -3.48
CA LEU A 77 -8.12 7.70 -4.80
C LEU A 77 -7.35 6.99 -5.93
N THR A 78 -6.80 5.80 -5.64
CA THR A 78 -5.82 5.16 -6.53
C THR A 78 -6.48 4.70 -7.82
N ARG A 79 -7.71 4.17 -7.75
CA ARG A 79 -8.49 3.80 -8.93
C ARG A 79 -8.75 5.01 -9.82
N GLU A 80 -9.20 6.10 -9.21
CA GLU A 80 -9.56 7.34 -9.89
C GLU A 80 -8.33 7.97 -10.57
N GLN A 81 -7.17 7.95 -9.91
CA GLN A 81 -5.91 8.42 -10.49
C GLN A 81 -5.46 7.58 -11.69
N ILE A 82 -5.59 6.25 -11.62
CA ILE A 82 -5.22 5.37 -12.75
C ILE A 82 -6.17 5.60 -13.93
N ILE A 83 -7.48 5.67 -13.69
CA ILE A 83 -8.47 5.94 -14.75
C ILE A 83 -8.26 7.32 -15.38
N PHE A 84 -7.98 8.35 -14.56
CA PHE A 84 -7.69 9.68 -15.07
C PHE A 84 -6.40 9.69 -15.93
N SER A 85 -5.34 9.02 -15.47
CA SER A 85 -4.10 8.85 -16.24
C SER A 85 -4.35 8.09 -17.56
N ALA A 86 -5.22 7.07 -17.53
CA ALA A 86 -5.67 6.35 -18.71
C ALA A 86 -6.34 7.28 -19.73
N LEU A 87 -7.38 7.99 -19.31
CA LEU A 87 -8.11 8.92 -20.16
C LEU A 87 -7.20 10.02 -20.73
N TRP A 88 -6.30 10.55 -19.91
CA TRP A 88 -5.31 11.53 -20.36
C TRP A 88 -4.35 10.95 -21.41
N GLY A 89 -3.82 9.74 -21.18
CA GLY A 89 -2.91 9.08 -22.13
C GLY A 89 -3.57 8.67 -23.45
N LEU A 90 -4.90 8.48 -23.50
CA LEU A 90 -5.63 8.29 -24.76
C LEU A 90 -5.41 9.46 -25.73
N TRP A 91 -5.25 10.68 -25.21
CA TRP A 91 -4.95 11.85 -26.04
C TRP A 91 -3.65 11.66 -26.81
N ALA A 92 -2.59 11.17 -26.17
CA ALA A 92 -1.33 10.86 -26.82
C ALA A 92 -1.47 9.68 -27.80
N LEU A 93 -2.20 8.61 -27.42
CA LEU A 93 -2.43 7.43 -28.27
C LEU A 93 -3.17 7.76 -29.58
N TYR A 94 -4.12 8.70 -29.52
CA TYR A 94 -4.87 9.16 -30.68
C TYR A 94 -4.04 10.07 -31.59
N HIS A 95 -3.19 10.94 -31.04
CA HIS A 95 -2.38 11.85 -31.84
C HIS A 95 -1.08 11.23 -32.37
N LEU A 96 -0.58 10.16 -31.74
CA LEU A 96 0.68 9.50 -32.08
C LEU A 96 0.48 8.00 -32.36
N PRO A 97 -0.25 7.61 -33.42
CA PRO A 97 -0.58 6.21 -33.71
C PRO A 97 0.67 5.33 -33.92
N GLN A 98 1.71 5.88 -34.54
CA GLN A 98 2.97 5.16 -34.79
C GLN A 98 3.77 4.85 -33.51
N ALA A 99 3.55 5.62 -32.45
CA ALA A 99 4.25 5.48 -31.17
C ALA A 99 3.40 4.84 -30.06
N ARG A 100 2.25 4.25 -30.41
CA ARG A 100 1.33 3.62 -29.44
C ARG A 100 1.99 2.66 -28.46
N PRO A 101 2.85 1.71 -28.88
CA PRO A 101 3.47 0.79 -27.94
C PRO A 101 4.30 1.51 -26.86
N ILE A 102 4.94 2.62 -27.25
CA ILE A 102 5.75 3.46 -26.37
C ILE A 102 4.87 4.20 -25.36
N VAL A 103 3.69 4.67 -25.74
CA VAL A 103 2.78 5.32 -24.79
C VAL A 103 2.12 4.27 -23.87
N LEU A 104 1.70 3.13 -24.44
CA LEU A 104 1.03 2.06 -23.69
C LEU A 104 1.90 1.43 -22.60
N ILE A 105 3.22 1.34 -22.79
CA ILE A 105 4.12 0.77 -21.78
C ILE A 105 4.17 1.61 -20.50
N PHE A 106 3.89 2.91 -20.56
CA PHE A 106 3.84 3.77 -19.36
C PHE A 106 2.60 3.57 -18.49
N TYR A 107 1.61 2.81 -18.97
CA TYR A 107 0.56 2.32 -18.07
C TYR A 107 1.08 1.27 -17.09
N VAL A 108 2.18 0.57 -17.38
CA VAL A 108 2.73 -0.44 -16.46
C VAL A 108 3.06 0.16 -15.09
N PRO A 109 3.84 1.25 -14.97
CA PRO A 109 4.02 1.96 -13.70
C PRO A 109 2.70 2.41 -13.05
N ALA A 110 1.74 2.91 -13.83
CA ALA A 110 0.43 3.33 -13.30
C ALA A 110 -0.31 2.15 -12.65
N PHE A 111 -0.32 0.97 -13.29
CA PHE A 111 -0.90 -0.25 -12.74
C PHE A 111 -0.12 -0.77 -11.52
N CYS A 112 1.20 -0.59 -11.45
CA CYS A 112 2.00 -0.95 -10.27
C CYS A 112 1.60 -0.16 -9.01
N PHE A 113 1.12 1.08 -9.14
CA PHE A 113 0.59 1.82 -7.99
C PHE A 113 -0.67 1.19 -7.40
N GLY A 114 -1.46 0.49 -8.22
CA GLY A 114 -2.62 -0.25 -7.77
C GLY A 114 -2.32 -1.27 -6.67
N ILE A 115 -1.08 -1.81 -6.61
CA ILE A 115 -0.76 -2.99 -5.78
C ILE A 115 -0.89 -2.62 -4.29
N LEU A 116 -0.76 -1.32 -3.99
CA LEU A 116 -0.79 -0.79 -2.64
C LEU A 116 -2.21 -0.64 -2.07
N ARG A 117 -3.26 -0.68 -2.90
CA ARG A 117 -4.63 -0.29 -2.49
C ARG A 117 -5.75 -1.12 -3.11
N LEU A 118 -5.60 -1.56 -4.35
CA LEU A 118 -6.66 -2.25 -5.09
C LEU A 118 -6.69 -3.74 -4.74
N ASN A 119 -7.89 -4.30 -4.65
CA ASN A 119 -8.07 -5.75 -4.60
C ASN A 119 -8.05 -6.33 -6.03
N ARG A 120 -7.95 -7.66 -6.16
CA ARG A 120 -7.95 -8.36 -7.47
C ARG A 120 -9.13 -7.96 -8.37
N SER A 121 -10.34 -7.84 -7.81
CA SER A 121 -11.52 -7.44 -8.58
C SER A 121 -11.42 -6.00 -9.09
N ASP A 122 -10.95 -5.07 -8.25
CA ASP A 122 -10.79 -3.66 -8.65
C ASP A 122 -9.71 -3.51 -9.71
N TYR A 123 -8.64 -4.31 -9.61
CA TYR A 123 -7.60 -4.43 -10.62
C TYR A 123 -8.13 -4.84 -12.00
N LEU A 124 -8.92 -5.91 -12.05
CA LEU A 124 -9.51 -6.41 -13.29
C LEU A 124 -10.49 -5.39 -13.89
N LYS A 125 -11.27 -4.68 -13.05
CA LYS A 125 -12.16 -3.61 -13.53
C LYS A 125 -11.38 -2.44 -14.14
N VAL A 126 -10.28 -2.02 -13.51
CA VAL A 126 -9.43 -0.96 -14.06
C VAL A 126 -8.77 -1.42 -15.36
N ALA A 127 -8.20 -2.61 -15.41
CA ALA A 127 -7.63 -3.19 -16.64
C ALA A 127 -8.66 -3.25 -17.77
N GLY A 128 -9.85 -3.79 -17.51
CA GLY A 128 -10.94 -3.84 -18.47
C GLY A 128 -11.41 -2.46 -18.92
N THR A 129 -11.45 -1.47 -18.01
CA THR A 129 -11.80 -0.09 -18.36
C THR A 129 -10.75 0.53 -19.29
N VAL A 130 -9.46 0.37 -18.98
CA VAL A 130 -8.37 0.89 -19.83
C VAL A 130 -8.38 0.23 -21.21
N MET A 131 -8.56 -1.10 -21.25
CA MET A 131 -8.65 -1.82 -22.52
C MET A 131 -9.90 -1.44 -23.31
N GLY A 132 -11.05 -1.27 -22.66
CA GLY A 132 -12.27 -0.79 -23.32
C GLY A 132 -12.12 0.61 -23.90
N LEU A 133 -11.46 1.50 -23.18
CA LEU A 133 -11.13 2.85 -23.65
C LEU A 133 -10.18 2.81 -24.87
N TYR A 134 -9.12 2.00 -24.80
CA TYR A 134 -8.21 1.83 -25.94
C TYR A 134 -8.93 1.23 -27.15
N GLY A 135 -9.73 0.19 -26.96
CA GLY A 135 -10.56 -0.40 -28.01
C GLY A 135 -11.54 0.61 -28.62
N GLY A 136 -12.13 1.48 -27.80
CA GLY A 136 -12.97 2.58 -28.26
C GLY A 136 -12.25 3.55 -29.19
N VAL A 137 -10.99 3.89 -28.90
CA VAL A 137 -10.14 4.71 -29.79
C VAL A 137 -9.89 3.97 -31.12
N LEU A 138 -9.60 2.67 -31.08
CA LEU A 138 -9.38 1.88 -32.30
C LEU A 138 -10.63 1.81 -33.19
N VAL A 139 -11.81 1.59 -32.58
CA VAL A 139 -13.09 1.59 -33.30
C VAL A 139 -13.36 2.96 -33.91
N LEU A 140 -13.14 4.04 -33.16
CA LEU A 140 -13.33 5.41 -33.66
C LEU A 140 -12.43 5.70 -34.86
N GLU A 141 -11.16 5.28 -34.83
CA GLU A 141 -10.24 5.48 -35.96
C GLU A 141 -10.56 4.63 -37.17
N TYR A 142 -11.02 3.39 -36.95
CA TYR A 142 -11.50 2.53 -38.01
C TYR A 142 -12.70 3.17 -38.73
N LEU A 143 -13.67 3.69 -37.96
CA LEU A 143 -14.84 4.38 -38.50
C LEU A 143 -14.50 5.69 -39.22
N GLN A 144 -13.44 6.38 -38.79
CA GLN A 144 -12.94 7.58 -39.47
C GLN A 144 -12.15 7.27 -40.76
N GLY A 145 -11.83 6.01 -41.04
CA GLY A 145 -11.05 5.62 -42.21
C GLY A 145 -9.64 6.20 -42.20
N ARG A 146 -9.01 6.28 -41.03
CA ARG A 146 -7.74 7.02 -40.86
C ARG A 146 -6.62 6.41 -41.72
N PRO A 147 -5.92 7.22 -42.54
CA PRO A 147 -4.84 6.72 -43.39
C PRO A 147 -3.71 6.13 -42.53
N GLY A 148 -3.28 4.92 -42.87
CA GLY A 148 -2.25 4.17 -42.13
C GLY A 148 -2.77 3.26 -41.02
N PHE A 149 -4.09 3.21 -40.78
CA PHE A 149 -4.69 2.25 -39.85
C PHE A 149 -4.59 0.82 -40.43
N ARG A 150 -3.81 -0.04 -39.76
CA ARG A 150 -3.66 -1.46 -40.12
C ARG A 150 -4.34 -2.32 -39.07
N LEU A 151 -5.53 -2.83 -39.40
CA LEU A 151 -6.38 -3.56 -38.45
C LEU A 151 -5.64 -4.70 -37.74
N ASP A 152 -4.91 -5.49 -38.50
CA ASP A 152 -4.15 -6.66 -38.02
C ASP A 152 -3.06 -6.26 -37.02
N TYR A 153 -2.34 -5.17 -37.27
CA TYR A 153 -1.34 -4.64 -36.33
C TYR A 153 -1.98 -4.06 -35.06
N GLU A 154 -3.09 -3.32 -35.20
CA GLU A 154 -3.77 -2.72 -34.05
C GLU A 154 -4.48 -3.76 -33.17
N LEU A 155 -5.07 -4.80 -33.78
CA LEU A 155 -5.61 -5.95 -33.05
C LEU A 155 -4.50 -6.73 -32.35
N PHE A 156 -3.33 -6.89 -32.98
CA PHE A 156 -2.17 -7.49 -32.33
C PHE A 156 -1.74 -6.68 -31.10
N LEU A 157 -1.61 -5.35 -31.20
CA LEU A 157 -1.29 -4.49 -30.06
C LEU A 157 -2.36 -4.54 -28.97
N PHE A 158 -3.64 -4.52 -29.35
CA PHE A 158 -4.75 -4.67 -28.42
C PHE A 158 -4.68 -5.98 -27.65
N ALA A 159 -4.44 -7.10 -28.33
CA ALA A 159 -4.27 -8.40 -27.70
C ALA A 159 -3.03 -8.44 -26.79
N LEU A 160 -1.88 -7.94 -27.26
CA LEU A 160 -0.62 -7.90 -26.53
C LEU A 160 -0.75 -7.12 -25.21
N PHE A 161 -1.27 -5.89 -25.27
CA PHE A 161 -1.46 -5.07 -24.07
C PHE A 161 -2.63 -5.56 -23.21
N GLY A 162 -3.64 -6.20 -23.80
CA GLY A 162 -4.70 -6.89 -23.06
C GLY A 162 -4.15 -8.02 -22.19
N ILE A 163 -3.28 -8.86 -22.76
CA ILE A 163 -2.59 -9.92 -22.03
C ILE A 163 -1.67 -9.32 -20.95
N LEU A 164 -0.89 -8.28 -21.29
CA LEU A 164 0.00 -7.61 -20.34
C LEU A 164 -0.77 -7.01 -19.15
N PHE A 165 -1.86 -6.29 -19.39
CA PHE A 165 -2.66 -5.67 -18.32
C PHE A 165 -3.46 -6.70 -17.53
N TYR A 166 -3.94 -7.77 -18.17
CA TYR A 166 -4.50 -8.91 -17.46
C TYR A 166 -3.45 -9.52 -16.52
N TRP A 167 -2.23 -9.75 -17.01
CA TRP A 167 -1.13 -10.28 -16.20
C TRP A 167 -0.77 -9.35 -15.04
N LEU A 168 -0.67 -8.04 -15.27
CA LEU A 168 -0.42 -7.05 -14.21
C LEU A 168 -1.55 -6.98 -13.19
N ALA A 169 -2.82 -7.11 -13.63
CA ALA A 169 -3.96 -7.16 -12.74
C ALA A 169 -3.96 -8.44 -11.88
N PHE A 170 -3.66 -9.58 -12.49
CA PHE A 170 -3.53 -10.86 -11.79
C PHE A 170 -2.38 -10.83 -10.78
N PHE A 171 -1.18 -10.45 -11.21
CA PHE A 171 0.02 -10.39 -10.38
C PHE A 171 -0.12 -9.32 -9.28
N GLY A 172 -0.65 -8.14 -9.63
CA GLY A 172 -0.95 -7.09 -8.66
C GLY A 172 -1.91 -7.58 -7.58
N GLY A 173 -3.01 -8.24 -7.98
CA GLY A 173 -3.94 -8.87 -7.04
C GLY A 173 -3.30 -9.93 -6.14
N PHE A 174 -2.44 -10.80 -6.70
CA PHE A 174 -1.69 -11.79 -5.94
C PHE A 174 -0.77 -11.14 -4.89
N VAL A 175 -0.02 -10.10 -5.27
CA VAL A 175 0.88 -9.39 -4.35
C VAL A 175 0.10 -8.63 -3.27
N SER A 176 -1.05 -8.03 -3.62
CA SER A 176 -1.94 -7.40 -2.64
C SER A 176 -2.49 -8.42 -1.63
N ASP A 177 -2.89 -9.61 -2.09
CA ASP A 177 -3.34 -10.71 -1.23
C ASP A 177 -2.23 -11.22 -0.31
N LEU A 178 -1.01 -11.40 -0.83
CA LEU A 178 0.16 -11.82 -0.04
C LEU A 178 0.46 -10.82 1.07
N ARG A 179 0.49 -9.52 0.75
CA ARG A 179 0.70 -8.47 1.75
C ARG A 179 -0.39 -8.44 2.82
N ARG A 180 -1.65 -8.67 2.44
CA ARG A 180 -2.76 -8.75 3.39
C ARG A 180 -2.54 -9.89 4.37
N ARG A 181 -2.18 -11.08 3.88
CA ARG A 181 -1.88 -12.26 4.73
C ARG A 181 -0.69 -12.00 5.64
N LEU A 182 0.39 -11.45 5.11
CA LEU A 182 1.58 -11.09 5.89
C LEU A 182 1.26 -10.09 7.01
N ARG A 183 0.41 -9.10 6.74
CA ARG A 183 -0.04 -8.13 7.76
C ARG A 183 -0.84 -8.81 8.87
N VAL A 184 -1.72 -9.76 8.53
CA VAL A 184 -2.51 -10.50 9.52
C VAL A 184 -1.61 -11.37 10.39
N GLN A 185 -0.69 -12.13 9.77
CA GLN A 185 0.28 -12.95 10.51
C GLN A 185 1.17 -12.11 11.43
N ASN A 186 1.66 -10.95 10.97
CA ASN A 186 2.46 -10.06 11.81
C ASN A 186 1.68 -9.55 13.03
N LEU A 187 0.38 -9.27 12.88
CA LEU A 187 -0.47 -8.84 14.00
C LEU A 187 -0.71 -9.99 14.99
N GLU A 188 -0.90 -11.21 14.51
CA GLU A 188 -1.04 -12.40 15.36
C GLU A 188 0.24 -12.67 16.14
N ILE A 189 1.40 -12.60 15.47
CA ILE A 189 2.72 -12.74 16.11
C ILE A 189 2.94 -11.64 17.15
N GLN A 190 2.59 -10.38 16.86
CA GLN A 190 2.69 -9.29 17.82
C GLN A 190 1.84 -9.54 19.07
N LYS A 191 0.59 -9.99 18.90
CA LYS A 191 -0.29 -10.33 20.02
C LYS A 191 0.24 -11.50 20.85
N ALA A 192 0.75 -12.54 20.20
CA ALA A 192 1.35 -13.69 20.89
C ALA A 192 2.58 -13.26 21.69
N ASN A 193 3.45 -12.43 21.12
CA ASN A 193 4.60 -11.88 21.81
C ASN A 193 4.21 -11.02 23.02
N GLU A 194 3.19 -10.17 22.88
CA GLU A 194 2.66 -9.39 24.01
C GLU A 194 2.10 -10.30 25.12
N GLY A 195 1.42 -11.39 24.77
CA GLY A 195 0.93 -12.39 25.72
C GLY A 195 2.07 -13.08 26.48
N LEU A 196 3.07 -13.58 25.76
CA LEU A 196 4.25 -14.21 26.35
C LEU A 196 5.00 -13.25 27.29
N LEU A 197 5.15 -11.98 26.90
CA LEU A 197 5.78 -10.97 27.75
C LEU A 197 5.01 -10.77 29.06
N ARG A 198 3.67 -10.78 29.03
CA ARG A 198 2.84 -10.69 30.25
C ARG A 198 3.01 -11.93 31.13
N GLU A 199 2.95 -13.13 30.56
CA GLU A 199 3.16 -14.37 31.30
C GLU A 199 4.55 -14.43 31.96
N MET A 200 5.59 -13.99 31.25
CA MET A 200 6.95 -13.89 31.80
C MET A 200 7.02 -12.91 32.96
N GLN A 201 6.35 -11.76 32.87
CA GLN A 201 6.28 -10.79 33.96
C GLN A 201 5.55 -11.34 35.19
N GLU A 202 4.44 -12.06 34.99
CA GLU A 202 3.70 -12.72 36.07
C GLU A 202 4.53 -13.80 36.76
N ARG A 203 5.19 -14.67 35.98
CA ARG A 203 6.10 -15.70 36.52
C ARG A 203 7.24 -15.08 37.32
N LYS A 204 7.84 -14.01 36.82
CA LYS A 204 8.92 -13.30 37.52
C LYS A 204 8.44 -12.71 38.85
N ARG A 205 7.26 -12.10 38.89
CA ARG A 205 6.66 -11.58 40.14
C ARG A 205 6.37 -12.69 41.15
N ALA A 206 5.83 -13.82 40.69
CA ALA A 206 5.58 -14.98 41.55
C ALA A 206 6.88 -15.57 42.12
N GLU A 207 7.95 -15.58 41.33
CA GLU A 207 9.28 -16.02 41.78
C GLU A 207 9.87 -15.06 42.82
N GLU A 208 9.78 -13.75 42.60
CA GLU A 208 10.20 -12.72 43.56
C GLU A 208 9.43 -12.80 44.89
N GLU A 209 8.11 -13.03 44.83
CA GLU A 209 7.26 -13.22 46.02
C GLU A 209 7.60 -14.52 46.76
N LYS A 210 7.81 -15.62 46.04
CA LYS A 210 8.26 -16.90 46.63
C LYS A 210 9.59 -16.70 47.37
N ASP A 211 10.54 -16.00 46.78
CA ASP A 211 11.83 -15.72 47.39
C ASP A 211 11.72 -14.79 48.61
N ARG A 212 10.79 -13.83 48.60
CA ARG A 212 10.46 -13.00 49.77
C ARG A 212 9.94 -13.85 50.93
N LEU A 213 8.93 -14.68 50.67
CA LEU A 213 8.34 -15.56 51.68
C LEU A 213 9.36 -16.58 52.22
N LEU A 214 10.25 -17.11 51.37
CA LEU A 214 11.33 -17.99 51.81
C LEU A 214 12.30 -17.28 52.78
N ARG A 215 12.61 -16.00 52.57
CA ARG A 215 13.43 -15.21 53.50
C ARG A 215 12.70 -15.00 54.82
N GLU A 216 11.44 -14.56 54.79
CA GLU A 216 10.63 -14.34 55.99
C GLU A 216 10.48 -15.62 56.84
N LEU A 217 10.22 -16.76 56.20
CA LEU A 217 10.12 -18.06 56.88
C LEU A 217 11.44 -18.46 57.54
N ARG A 218 12.57 -18.27 56.85
CA ARG A 218 13.91 -18.56 57.42
C ARG A 218 14.20 -17.68 58.64
N GLU A 219 13.85 -16.40 58.60
CA GLU A 219 14.01 -15.49 59.74
C GLU A 219 13.11 -15.86 60.92
N ALA A 220 11.83 -16.16 60.68
CA ALA A 220 10.90 -16.60 61.72
C ALA A 220 11.39 -17.90 62.40
N LEU A 221 11.88 -18.85 61.61
CA LEU A 221 12.42 -20.12 62.11
C LEU A 221 13.71 -19.90 62.93
N ALA A 222 14.54 -18.94 62.54
CA ALA A 222 15.71 -18.52 63.34
C ALA A 222 15.30 -17.93 64.70
N LYS A 223 14.26 -17.07 64.74
CA LYS A 223 13.70 -16.51 65.99
C LYS A 223 13.13 -17.59 66.92
N VAL A 224 12.41 -18.58 66.39
CA VAL A 224 11.89 -19.69 67.20
C VAL A 224 13.04 -20.53 67.78
N LYS A 225 14.11 -20.78 66.99
CA LYS A 225 15.29 -21.51 67.47
C LYS A 225 16.01 -20.78 68.60
N THR A 226 16.19 -19.46 68.51
CA THR A 226 16.81 -18.68 69.60
C THR A 226 15.95 -18.69 70.86
N LEU A 227 14.62 -18.56 70.73
CA LEU A 227 13.68 -18.63 71.86
C LEU A 227 13.68 -20.01 72.53
N LYS A 228 13.71 -21.12 71.77
CA LYS A 228 13.87 -22.47 72.34
C LYS A 228 15.17 -22.66 73.13
N GLY A 229 16.24 -21.94 72.78
CA GLY A 229 17.50 -21.95 73.52
C GLY A 229 17.47 -21.13 74.81
N LEU A 230 16.49 -20.22 74.96
CA LEU A 230 16.34 -19.31 76.11
C LEU A 230 15.26 -19.77 77.11
N ILE A 231 14.39 -20.72 76.75
CA ILE A 231 13.39 -21.29 77.68
C ILE A 231 14.09 -22.34 78.56
N PRO A 232 14.22 -22.14 79.89
CA PRO A 232 14.86 -23.11 80.76
C PRO A 232 13.88 -24.25 81.05
N ILE A 233 14.04 -25.37 80.33
CA ILE A 233 13.27 -26.59 80.58
C ILE A 233 14.11 -27.52 81.46
N CYS A 234 13.54 -27.97 82.57
CA CYS A 234 14.22 -28.91 83.45
C CYS A 234 14.44 -30.25 82.73
N ALA A 235 15.69 -30.73 82.66
CA ALA A 235 16.04 -31.97 81.99
C ALA A 235 15.41 -33.23 82.62
N TRP A 236 15.00 -33.14 83.89
CA TRP A 236 14.49 -34.27 84.67
C TRP A 236 12.95 -34.39 84.64
N CYS A 237 12.20 -33.30 84.88
CA CYS A 237 10.73 -33.34 84.94
C CYS A 237 10.02 -32.73 83.72
N LYS A 238 10.77 -32.21 82.73
CA LYS A 238 10.29 -31.55 81.51
C LYS A 238 9.37 -30.34 81.72
N LYS A 239 9.23 -29.83 82.96
CA LYS A 239 8.51 -28.58 83.24
C LYS A 239 9.38 -27.37 82.86
N ILE A 240 8.72 -26.33 82.36
CA ILE A 240 9.31 -25.01 82.14
C ILE A 240 9.58 -24.39 83.51
N ARG A 241 10.80 -23.90 83.72
CA ARG A 241 11.19 -23.20 84.94
C ARG A 241 10.98 -21.70 84.70
N ASP A 242 10.29 -21.03 85.61
CA ASP A 242 10.12 -19.57 85.57
C ASP A 242 11.46 -18.84 85.65
#